data_AF-A0A3N5FAC9-F1
#
_entry.id   AF-A0A3N5FAC9-F1
#
_cell.length_a   1.000
_cell.length_b   1.000
_cell.length_c   1.000
_cell.angle_alpha   90.00
_cell.angle_beta   90.00
_cell.angle_gamma   90.00
#
_symmetry.space_group_name_H-M   'P 1'
#
loop_
_entity.id
_entity.type
_entity.pdbx_description
1 polymer ?
#
loop_
_entity_poly.entity_id
_entity_poly.type
_entity_poly.pdbx_seq_one_letter_code
_entity_poly.pdbx_strand_id
1 'polypeptide(L)'
;MYACPHCRQRGISLTGRLFLGPSGTTDCAKCGEAAGADPDRLYSAAGPLLASFFGSFFVSTLQAHVLVFVPGIVLSLVMLLTYVRLVPR
;
A
#
# COMPACT_ATOMS: atom_id res chain seq x y z
N MET A 1 9.68 -6.10 9.21
CA MET A 1 8.52 -6.36 10.08
C MET A 1 7.94 -5.03 10.54
N TYR A 2 6.62 -4.93 10.60
CA TYR A 2 5.88 -3.71 10.91
C TYR A 2 5.26 -3.76 12.29
N ALA A 3 5.12 -2.58 12.91
CA ALA A 3 4.55 -2.43 14.23
C ALA A 3 3.04 -2.75 14.20
N CYS A 4 2.61 -3.63 15.09
CA CYS A 4 1.20 -3.92 15.30
C CYS A 4 0.52 -2.78 16.07
N PRO A 5 -0.70 -2.35 15.68
CA PRO A 5 -1.42 -1.29 16.39
C PRO A 5 -1.85 -1.69 17.81
N HIS A 6 -2.04 -2.99 18.07
CA HIS A 6 -2.47 -3.52 19.38
C HIS A 6 -1.33 -3.57 20.39
N CYS A 7 -0.28 -4.35 20.10
CA CYS A 7 0.82 -4.58 21.04
C CYS A 7 2.03 -3.67 20.83
N ARG A 8 2.04 -2.82 19.80
CA ARG A 8 3.17 -1.97 19.37
C ARG A 8 4.48 -2.70 19.05
N GLN A 9 4.51 -4.03 19.13
CA GLN A 9 5.66 -4.84 18.74
C GLN A 9 5.69 -5.06 17.23
N ARG A 10 6.89 -5.29 16.69
CA ARG A 10 7.08 -5.63 15.28
C ARG A 10 6.69 -7.09 15.03
N GLY A 11 5.40 -7.33 14.77
CA GLY A 11 4.85 -8.67 14.55
C GLY A 11 4.21 -8.89 13.17
N ILE A 12 4.06 -7.84 12.36
CA ILE A 12 3.44 -7.95 11.04
C ILE A 12 4.51 -8.15 9.96
N SER A 13 4.34 -9.17 9.13
CA SER A 13 5.28 -9.50 8.06
C SER A 13 5.19 -8.48 6.91
N LEU A 14 6.24 -8.39 6.09
CA LEU A 14 6.26 -7.48 4.94
C LEU A 14 5.22 -7.89 3.89
N THR A 15 5.16 -9.19 3.61
CA THR A 15 4.16 -9.81 2.73
C THR A 15 2.76 -9.60 3.26
N GLY A 16 2.53 -9.81 4.57
CA GLY A 16 1.26 -9.48 5.21
C GLY A 16 0.84 -8.05 4.85
N ARG A 17 1.72 -7.07 5.10
CA ARG A 17 1.47 -5.65 4.80
C ARG A 17 1.18 -5.36 3.32
N LEU A 18 1.96 -5.93 2.41
CA LEU A 18 1.81 -5.72 0.96
C LEU A 18 0.50 -6.30 0.42
N PHE A 19 0.01 -7.38 1.02
CA PHE A 19 -1.25 -8.03 0.64
C PHE A 19 -2.45 -7.55 1.49
N LEU A 20 -2.31 -6.56 2.38
CA LEU A 20 -3.49 -5.92 2.97
C LEU A 20 -4.19 -5.06 1.92
N GLY A 21 -5.33 -5.56 1.44
CA GLY A 21 -6.31 -4.74 0.74
C GLY A 21 -7.14 -3.86 1.70
N PRO A 22 -8.06 -3.04 1.15
CA PRO A 22 -8.94 -2.17 1.94
C PRO A 22 -9.85 -2.95 2.90
N SER A 23 -10.18 -4.20 2.58
CA SER A 23 -10.93 -5.12 3.44
C SER A 23 -10.05 -6.20 4.08
N GLY A 24 -8.76 -6.27 3.75
CA GLY A 24 -7.85 -7.31 4.25
C GLY A 24 -7.45 -7.10 5.70
N THR A 25 -7.23 -8.21 6.40
CA THR A 25 -6.62 -8.26 7.73
C THR A 25 -5.34 -9.10 7.70
N THR A 26 -4.43 -8.83 8.62
CA THR A 26 -3.26 -9.66 8.87
C THR A 26 -3.07 -9.83 10.37
N ASP A 27 -2.79 -11.06 10.78
CA ASP A 27 -2.61 -11.37 12.20
C ASP A 27 -1.19 -11.03 12.64
N CYS A 28 -1.08 -10.48 13.84
CA CYS A 28 0.21 -10.19 14.45
C CYS A 28 0.83 -11.47 15.02
N ALA A 29 2.02 -11.85 14.56
CA ALA A 29 2.72 -13.04 15.06
C ALA A 29 3.11 -12.99 16.55
N LYS A 30 2.95 -11.83 17.22
CA LYS A 30 3.28 -11.63 18.64
C LYS A 30 2.07 -11.69 19.56
N CYS A 31 0.97 -11.03 19.20
CA CYS A 31 -0.24 -10.97 20.03
C CYS A 31 -1.43 -11.75 19.46
N GLY A 32 -1.33 -12.30 18.25
CA GLY A 32 -2.42 -13.04 17.60
C GLY A 32 -3.55 -12.16 17.05
N GLU A 33 -3.60 -10.88 17.44
CA GLU A 33 -4.65 -9.96 17.01
C GLU A 33 -4.56 -9.55 15.54
N ALA A 34 -5.72 -9.41 14.91
CA ALA A 34 -5.87 -8.94 13.54
C ALA A 34 -5.63 -7.43 13.44
N ALA A 35 -4.86 -7.02 12.43
CA ALA A 35 -4.66 -5.63 12.05
C ALA A 35 -5.13 -5.41 10.61
N GLY A 36 -5.81 -4.29 10.37
CA GLY A 36 -6.21 -3.84 9.05
C GLY A 36 -5.35 -2.68 8.57
N ALA A 37 -5.57 -2.27 7.33
CA ALA A 37 -5.06 -1.02 6.79
C ALA A 37 -6.15 0.05 6.84
N ASP A 38 -5.76 1.29 7.14
CA ASP A 38 -6.64 2.45 7.11
C ASP A 38 -7.14 2.66 5.67
N PRO A 39 -8.44 2.44 5.37
CA PRO A 39 -8.96 2.42 4.02
C PRO A 39 -8.81 3.79 3.34
N ASP A 40 -9.04 4.88 4.06
CA ASP A 40 -8.94 6.25 3.50
C ASP A 40 -7.52 6.53 2.99
N ARG A 41 -6.53 6.12 3.78
CA ARG A 41 -5.12 6.25 3.38
C ARG A 41 -4.75 5.29 2.26
N LEU A 42 -5.31 4.09 2.27
CA LEU A 42 -5.04 3.09 1.24
C LEU A 42 -5.58 3.55 -0.12
N TYR A 43 -6.76 4.16 -0.17
CA TYR A 43 -7.30 4.79 -1.38
C TYR A 43 -6.43 5.97 -1.83
N SER A 44 -5.97 6.82 -0.90
CA SER A 44 -5.07 7.93 -1.27
C SER A 44 -3.73 7.45 -1.86
N ALA A 45 -3.20 6.33 -1.36
CA ALA A 45 -1.97 5.72 -1.85
C ALA A 45 -2.13 5.09 -3.24
N ALA A 46 -3.35 4.77 -3.67
CA ALA A 46 -3.66 4.33 -5.03
C ALA A 46 -3.72 5.51 -6.04
N GLY A 47 -3.78 6.75 -5.54
CA GLY A 47 -3.86 7.96 -6.36
C GLY A 47 -2.77 8.09 -7.42
N PRO A 48 -1.48 7.94 -7.09
CA PRO A 48 -0.41 8.03 -8.09
C PRO A 48 -0.51 6.91 -9.15
N LEU A 49 -0.96 5.72 -8.77
CA LEU A 49 -1.14 4.60 -9.69
C LEU A 49 -2.27 4.89 -10.69
N LEU A 50 -3.40 5.41 -10.19
CA LEU A 50 -4.51 5.87 -11.02
C LEU A 50 -4.08 7.02 -11.92
N ALA A 51 -3.35 8.01 -11.40
CA ALA A 51 -2.88 9.15 -12.17
C ALA A 51 -1.94 8.72 -13.32
N SER A 52 -1.01 7.79 -13.05
CA SER A 52 -0.14 7.23 -14.08
C SER A 52 -0.87 6.36 -15.09
N PHE A 53 -1.89 5.61 -14.65
CA PHE A 53 -2.76 4.86 -15.55
C PHE A 53 -3.54 5.79 -16.49
N PHE A 54 -4.20 6.82 -15.96
CA PHE A 54 -4.87 7.83 -16.79
C PHE A 54 -3.91 8.59 -17.69
N GLY A 55 -2.71 8.93 -17.19
CA GLY A 55 -1.66 9.58 -17.96
C GLY A 55 -1.19 8.75 -19.16
N SER A 56 -1.17 7.41 -19.03
CA SER A 56 -0.75 6.51 -20.11
C SER A 56 -1.65 6.57 -21.35
N PHE A 57 -2.95 6.90 -21.22
CA PHE A 57 -3.83 7.07 -22.38
C PHE A 57 -3.45 8.25 -23.29
N PHE A 58 -2.68 9.21 -22.77
CA PHE A 58 -2.32 10.43 -23.51
C PHE A 58 -0.94 10.34 -24.18
N VAL A 59 -0.20 9.24 -23.99
CA VAL A 59 1.14 9.06 -24.57
C VAL A 59 1.14 7.94 -25.60
N SER A 60 1.56 8.22 -26.83
CA SER A 60 1.48 7.27 -27.95
C SER A 60 2.73 6.39 -28.10
N THR A 61 3.81 6.68 -27.38
CA THR A 61 5.07 5.94 -27.48
C THR A 61 5.30 5.05 -26.27
N LEU A 62 5.86 3.86 -26.53
CA LEU A 62 6.09 2.84 -25.50
C LEU A 62 7.10 3.32 -24.44
N GLN A 63 8.11 4.11 -24.84
CA GLN A 63 9.04 4.75 -23.90
C GLN A 63 8.33 5.72 -22.96
N ALA A 64 7.41 6.54 -23.46
CA ALA A 64 6.68 7.49 -22.63
C ALA A 64 5.70 6.78 -21.68
N HIS A 65 5.10 5.66 -22.12
CA HIS A 65 4.33 4.78 -21.23
C HIS A 65 5.17 4.30 -20.04
N VAL A 66 6.36 3.75 -20.28
CA VAL A 66 7.24 3.25 -19.21
C VAL A 66 7.66 4.39 -18.27
N LEU A 67 8.02 5.55 -18.82
CA LEU A 67 8.42 6.72 -18.05
C LEU A 67 7.31 7.30 -17.17
N VAL A 68 6.04 7.17 -17.56
CA VAL A 68 4.90 7.64 -16.76
C VAL A 68 4.42 6.59 -15.78
N PHE A 69 4.44 5.32 -16.17
CA PHE A 69 3.85 4.22 -15.39
C PHE A 69 4.76 3.73 -14.26
N VAL A 70 6.06 3.54 -14.53
CA VAL A 70 7.00 3.03 -13.53
C VAL A 70 7.11 3.94 -12.31
N PRO A 71 7.26 5.27 -12.44
CA PRO A 71 7.31 6.14 -11.27
C PRO A 71 6.00 6.14 -10.48
N GLY A 72 4.85 6.03 -11.15
CA GLY A 72 3.54 5.96 -10.50
C GLY A 72 3.38 4.72 -9.62
N ILE A 73 3.82 3.57 -10.11
CA ILE A 73 3.84 2.32 -9.32
C ILE A 73 4.78 2.48 -8.12
N VAL A 74 6.00 2.97 -8.35
CA VAL A 74 6.99 3.13 -7.28
C VAL A 74 6.48 4.10 -6.20
N LEU A 75 5.91 5.23 -6.61
CA LEU A 75 5.38 6.23 -5.68
C LEU A 75 4.21 5.67 -4.86
N SER A 76 3.31 4.92 -5.51
CA SER A 76 2.17 4.27 -4.84
C SER A 76 2.63 3.23 -3.84
N LEU A 77 3.65 2.43 -4.20
CA LEU A 77 4.22 1.41 -3.32
C LEU A 77 4.92 2.05 -2.13
N VAL A 78 5.66 3.15 -2.34
CA VAL A 78 6.24 3.94 -1.25
C VAL A 78 5.16 4.51 -0.33
N MET A 79 4.08 5.07 -0.88
CA MET A 79 2.94 5.55 -0.07
C MET A 79 2.26 4.42 0.71
N LEU A 80 2.08 3.24 0.11
CA LEU A 80 1.52 2.07 0.79
C LEU A 80 2.38 1.67 2.01
N LEU A 81 3.70 1.70 1.87
CA LEU A 81 4.61 1.26 2.93
C LEU A 81 4.89 2.33 4.01
N THR A 82 4.82 3.61 3.66
CA THR A 82 5.18 4.72 4.55
C THR A 82 3.98 5.48 5.10
N TYR A 83 2.94 5.70 4.29
CA TYR A 83 1.81 6.57 4.61
C TYR A 83 0.60 5.81 5.17
N VAL A 84 0.29 4.63 4.62
CA VAL A 84 -0.85 3.81 5.08
C VAL A 84 -0.57 3.28 6.47
N ARG A 85 -1.37 3.71 7.44
CA ARG A 85 -1.26 3.24 8.82
C ARG A 85 -2.03 1.95 9.00
N LEU A 86 -1.49 1.10 9.86
CA LEU A 86 -2.17 -0.09 10.33
C LEU A 86 -3.13 0.32 11.45
N VAL A 87 -4.37 -0.14 11.38
CA VAL A 87 -5.44 0.15 12.34
C VAL A 87 -5.91 -1.15 12.98
N PRO A 88 -6.32 -1.13 14.25
CA PRO A 88 -6.96 -2.29 14.87
C PRO A 88 -8.26 -2.61 14.13
N ARG A 89 -8.57 -3.90 13.96
CA ARG A 89 -9.82 -4.40 13.41
C ARG A 89 -10.41 -5.47 14.30
#